data_AF-A0A401HXW8-F1
#
_entry.id   AF-A0A401HXW8-F1
#
_cell.length_a   1.000
_cell.length_b   1.000
_cell.length_c   1.000
_cell.angle_alpha   90.00
_cell.angle_beta   90.00
_cell.angle_gamma   90.00
#
_symmetry.space_group_name_H-M   'P 1'
#
loop_
_entity.id
_entity.type
_entity.pdbx_description
1 polymer ?
#
loop_
_entity_poly.entity_id
_entity_poly.type
_entity_poly.pdbx_seq_one_letter_code
_entity_poly.pdbx_strand_id
1 'polypeptide(L)'
;MDRNLTMKEALRSLSLETYVQGGTLARCLPTDLWLTPGQAVAQADEVWRDGGLEVLTFNYEGFAVNVTMQQQGSGQLFDSIDVWDVTDDVIVAAGRVLTAQTLEQWAVECGVSLHRFEMVEERVYLWPNAVTVHYRPQHEQWLLTKIAGTYRSYEDTLASLRLMARGS
;
A
#
# COMPACT_ATOMS: atom_id res chain seq x y z
N MET A 1 9.16 18.69 -23.05
CA MET A 1 9.40 19.23 -21.70
C MET A 1 9.42 18.04 -20.78
N ASP A 2 10.59 17.48 -20.54
CA ASP A 2 10.78 16.45 -19.51
C ASP A 2 10.75 17.15 -18.15
N ARG A 3 9.59 17.17 -17.49
CA ARG A 3 9.59 17.44 -16.06
C ARG A 3 10.19 16.20 -15.40
N ASN A 4 11.35 16.34 -14.77
CA ASN A 4 11.78 15.40 -13.74
C ASN A 4 10.70 15.42 -12.66
N LEU A 5 9.84 14.41 -12.68
CA LEU A 5 8.81 14.22 -11.69
C LEU A 5 9.49 13.97 -10.33
N THR A 6 9.05 14.65 -9.27
CA THR A 6 9.51 14.31 -7.91
C THR A 6 8.91 12.98 -7.47
N MET A 7 9.51 12.32 -6.46
CA MET A 7 8.96 11.07 -5.92
C MET A 7 7.55 11.30 -5.37
N LYS A 8 7.31 12.45 -4.72
CA LYS A 8 5.99 12.81 -4.19
C LYS A 8 4.94 12.98 -5.30
N GLU A 9 5.30 13.55 -6.45
CA GLU A 9 4.40 13.64 -7.61
C GLU A 9 4.16 12.26 -8.25
N ALA A 10 5.20 11.41 -8.31
CA ALA A 10 5.10 10.06 -8.87
C ALA A 10 4.14 9.20 -8.07
N LEU A 11 4.30 9.23 -6.75
CA LEU A 11 3.43 8.57 -5.78
C LEU A 11 1.99 9.07 -5.88
N ARG A 12 1.78 10.38 -6.06
CA ARG A 12 0.41 10.93 -6.24
C ARG A 12 -0.27 10.40 -7.50
N SER A 13 0.51 10.20 -8.57
CA SER A 13 -0.01 9.72 -9.86
C SER A 13 -0.19 8.19 -9.94
N LEU A 14 0.30 7.46 -8.94
CA LEU A 14 0.23 6.00 -8.91
C LEU A 14 -1.19 5.55 -8.61
N SER A 15 -1.82 4.79 -9.53
CA SER A 15 -3.08 4.13 -9.22
C SER A 15 -2.86 3.01 -8.20
N LEU A 16 -3.82 2.84 -7.29
CA LEU A 16 -3.74 1.79 -6.28
C LEU A 16 -3.92 0.39 -6.89
N GLU A 17 -4.59 0.26 -8.05
CA GLU A 17 -4.59 -1.00 -8.81
C GLU A 17 -3.18 -1.39 -9.27
N THR A 18 -2.42 -0.43 -9.83
CA THR A 18 -1.03 -0.66 -10.23
C THR A 18 -0.21 -1.11 -9.04
N TYR A 19 -0.40 -0.48 -7.88
CA TYR A 19 0.29 -0.84 -6.66
C TYR A 19 -0.03 -2.26 -6.20
N VAL A 20 -1.32 -2.62 -6.13
CA VAL A 20 -1.76 -3.97 -5.74
C VAL A 20 -1.21 -5.05 -6.68
N GLN A 21 -1.18 -4.80 -7.99
CA GLN A 21 -0.62 -5.76 -8.94
C GLN A 21 0.90 -5.84 -8.89
N GLY A 22 1.58 -4.69 -8.79
CA GLY A 22 3.05 -4.62 -8.79
C GLY A 22 3.67 -5.19 -7.52
N GLY A 23 2.98 -5.12 -6.39
CA GLY A 23 3.39 -5.74 -5.13
C GLY A 23 4.11 -4.78 -4.20
N THR A 24 5.02 -3.98 -4.73
CA THR A 24 5.78 -2.97 -3.97
C THR A 24 5.92 -1.70 -4.80
N LEU A 25 6.10 -0.55 -4.14
CA LEU A 25 6.39 0.71 -4.84
C LEU A 25 7.60 0.55 -5.77
N ALA A 26 8.63 -0.20 -5.37
CA ALA A 26 9.84 -0.47 -6.16
C ALA A 26 9.57 -1.10 -7.52
N ARG A 27 8.47 -1.84 -7.65
CA ARG A 27 8.05 -2.46 -8.92
C ARG A 27 7.07 -1.59 -9.72
N CYS A 28 6.49 -0.58 -9.08
CA CYS A 28 5.47 0.29 -9.67
C CYS A 28 6.04 1.61 -10.18
N LEU A 29 7.11 2.09 -9.56
CA LEU A 29 7.75 3.36 -9.90
C LEU A 29 8.94 3.15 -10.83
N PRO A 30 9.17 4.07 -11.79
CA PRO A 30 10.38 4.11 -12.61
C PRO A 30 11.67 4.06 -11.77
N THR A 31 12.68 3.33 -12.26
CA THR A 31 13.96 3.13 -11.55
C THR A 31 14.74 4.42 -11.31
N ASP A 32 14.58 5.41 -12.16
CA ASP A 32 15.19 6.75 -12.09
C ASP A 32 14.52 7.66 -11.04
N LEU A 33 13.33 7.29 -10.56
CA LEU A 33 12.65 7.95 -9.46
C LEU A 33 13.01 7.36 -8.09
N TRP A 34 13.77 6.25 -8.05
CA TRP A 34 14.30 5.70 -6.82
C TRP A 34 15.44 6.59 -6.32
N LEU A 35 15.06 7.49 -5.44
CA LEU A 35 15.95 8.43 -4.80
C LEU A 35 16.92 7.72 -3.86
N THR A 36 18.12 8.29 -3.72
CA THR A 36 18.97 7.94 -2.58
C THR A 36 18.23 8.25 -1.27
N PRO A 37 18.52 7.56 -0.15
CA PRO A 37 17.88 7.84 1.13
C PRO A 37 17.86 9.33 1.50
N GLY A 38 18.97 10.04 1.30
CA GLY A 38 19.05 11.49 1.58
C GLY A 38 18.14 12.35 0.71
N GLN A 39 17.93 11.98 -0.56
CA GLN A 39 16.99 12.67 -1.45
C GLN A 39 15.53 12.35 -1.11
N ALA A 40 15.23 11.11 -0.73
CA ALA A 40 13.90 10.70 -0.31
C ALA A 40 13.48 11.41 0.99
N VAL A 41 14.38 11.49 1.96
CA VAL A 41 14.21 12.27 3.21
C VAL A 41 13.87 13.74 2.94
N ALA A 42 14.50 14.36 1.94
CA ALA A 42 14.26 15.77 1.62
C ALA A 42 12.89 16.04 0.99
N GLN A 43 12.20 15.00 0.50
CA GLN A 43 10.88 15.11 -0.14
C GLN A 43 9.73 14.59 0.73
N ALA A 44 10.03 13.87 1.81
CA ALA A 44 9.05 13.36 2.75
C ALA A 44 8.45 14.49 3.59
N ASP A 45 7.17 14.37 3.92
CA ASP A 45 6.51 15.31 4.84
C ASP A 45 6.88 15.01 6.29
N GLU A 46 7.09 13.72 6.60
CA GLU A 46 7.50 13.27 7.92
C GLU A 46 8.57 12.17 7.80
N VAL A 47 9.49 12.17 8.76
CA VAL A 47 10.55 11.17 8.86
C VAL A 47 10.63 10.66 10.28
N TRP A 48 10.36 9.37 10.46
CA TRP A 48 10.47 8.70 11.75
C TRP A 48 11.66 7.74 11.76
N ARG A 49 12.37 7.67 12.90
CA ARG A 49 13.59 6.88 13.05
C ARG A 49 13.55 6.10 14.35
N ASP A 50 13.73 4.79 14.27
CA ASP A 50 13.84 3.90 15.42
C ASP A 50 14.51 2.59 15.05
N GLY A 51 15.25 1.99 15.98
CA GLY A 51 15.77 0.62 15.83
C GLY A 51 16.61 0.35 14.58
N GLY A 52 17.23 1.37 13.97
CA GLY A 52 17.96 1.25 12.70
C GLY A 52 17.09 1.31 11.44
N LEU A 53 15.80 1.59 11.60
CA LEU A 53 14.84 1.83 10.53
C LEU A 53 14.58 3.34 10.36
N GLU A 54 14.21 3.70 9.15
CA GLU A 54 13.71 5.03 8.80
C GLU A 54 12.41 4.87 8.02
N VAL A 55 11.35 5.54 8.47
CA VAL A 55 10.05 5.57 7.80
C VAL A 55 9.86 6.97 7.22
N LEU A 56 9.69 7.02 5.91
CA LEU A 56 9.37 8.24 5.16
C LEU A 56 7.88 8.25 4.87
N THR A 57 7.20 9.32 5.25
CA THR A 57 5.77 9.49 5.03
C THR A 57 5.53 10.63 4.05
N PHE A 58 4.75 10.36 3.02
CA PHE A 58 4.29 11.33 2.03
C PHE A 58 2.78 11.50 2.20
N ASN A 59 2.36 12.68 2.65
CA ASN A 59 0.99 13.00 2.99
C ASN A 59 0.24 13.60 1.79
N TYR A 60 -0.98 13.14 1.60
CA TYR A 60 -1.95 13.62 0.62
C TYR A 60 -3.30 13.81 1.31
N GLU A 61 -4.26 14.38 0.58
CA GLU A 61 -5.61 14.58 1.09
C GLU A 61 -6.34 13.23 1.17
N GLY A 62 -6.52 12.72 2.39
CA GLY A 62 -7.24 11.48 2.69
C GLY A 62 -6.38 10.21 2.75
N PHE A 63 -5.10 10.28 2.38
CA PHE A 63 -4.19 9.15 2.44
C PHE A 63 -2.71 9.55 2.62
N ALA A 64 -1.89 8.60 3.05
CA ALA A 64 -0.44 8.72 3.11
C ALA A 64 0.24 7.51 2.48
N VAL A 65 1.40 7.73 1.89
CA VAL A 65 2.30 6.68 1.44
C VAL A 65 3.47 6.60 2.42
N ASN A 66 3.74 5.41 2.92
CA ASN A 66 4.80 5.11 3.87
C ASN A 66 5.86 4.24 3.21
N VAL A 67 7.13 4.63 3.29
CA VAL A 67 8.28 3.86 2.80
C VAL A 67 9.24 3.61 3.95
N THR A 68 9.43 2.34 4.30
CA THR A 68 10.37 1.92 5.34
C THR A 68 11.69 1.49 4.72
N MET A 69 12.78 2.07 5.20
CA MET A 69 14.15 1.80 4.76
C MET A 69 15.05 1.44 5.94
N GLN A 70 16.19 0.82 5.65
CA GLN A 70 17.26 0.63 6.64
C GLN A 70 18.18 1.85 6.66
N GLN A 71 18.52 2.38 7.85
CA GLN A 71 19.36 3.59 7.98
C GLN A 71 20.79 3.39 7.44
N GLN A 72 21.32 2.17 7.52
CA GLN A 72 22.65 1.81 7.01
C GLN A 72 22.56 0.71 5.94
N GLY A 73 21.66 0.90 4.97
CA GLY A 73 21.51 0.01 3.83
C GLY A 73 21.04 0.78 2.60
N SER A 74 21.10 0.15 1.44
CA SER A 74 20.71 0.77 0.16
C SER A 74 19.31 0.39 -0.31
N GLY A 75 18.47 -0.19 0.55
CA GLY A 75 17.22 -0.82 0.14
C GLY A 75 16.01 -0.37 0.96
N GLN A 76 14.91 -0.14 0.25
CA GLN A 76 13.56 -0.20 0.82
C GLN A 76 13.32 -1.62 1.36
N LEU A 77 12.73 -1.68 2.55
CA LEU A 77 12.32 -2.92 3.19
C LEU A 77 10.84 -3.20 2.98
N PHE A 78 10.01 -2.17 3.14
CA PHE A 78 8.56 -2.30 3.14
C PHE A 78 7.92 -0.96 2.79
N ASP A 79 6.69 -1.01 2.30
CA ASP A 79 5.90 0.15 1.93
C ASP A 79 4.41 -0.12 2.16
N SER A 80 3.66 0.94 2.46
CA SER A 80 2.21 0.88 2.59
C SER A 80 1.54 2.18 2.18
N ILE A 81 0.24 2.07 1.90
CA ILE A 81 -0.64 3.20 1.69
C ILE A 81 -1.73 3.13 2.74
N ASP A 82 -1.87 4.18 3.53
CA ASP A 82 -2.84 4.29 4.61
C ASP A 82 -3.91 5.31 4.20
N VAL A 83 -5.18 4.93 4.23
CA VAL A 83 -6.32 5.73 3.79
C VAL A 83 -7.25 5.96 4.99
N TRP A 84 -7.56 7.22 5.28
CA TRP A 84 -8.41 7.59 6.41
C TRP A 84 -9.63 8.43 6.02
N ASP A 85 -9.67 8.96 4.80
CA ASP A 85 -10.83 9.70 4.28
C ASP A 85 -11.02 9.43 2.79
N VAL A 86 -12.28 9.38 2.34
CA VAL A 86 -12.65 9.12 0.94
C VAL A 86 -12.89 10.45 0.24
N THR A 87 -11.80 11.11 -0.12
CA THR A 87 -11.79 12.36 -0.90
C THR A 87 -11.87 12.08 -2.40
N ASP A 88 -12.08 13.12 -3.22
CA ASP A 88 -12.07 12.99 -4.69
C ASP A 88 -10.73 12.40 -5.20
N ASP A 89 -9.62 12.81 -4.58
CA ASP A 89 -8.29 12.29 -4.88
C ASP A 89 -8.18 10.79 -4.58
N VAL A 90 -8.71 10.35 -3.44
CA VAL A 90 -8.75 8.93 -3.08
C VAL A 90 -9.66 8.15 -4.01
N ILE A 91 -10.82 8.67 -4.39
CA ILE A 91 -11.73 8.01 -5.34
C ILE A 91 -11.02 7.78 -6.69
N VAL A 92 -10.32 8.80 -7.19
CA VAL A 92 -9.57 8.72 -8.45
C VAL A 92 -8.41 7.74 -8.35
N ALA A 93 -7.63 7.78 -7.27
CA ALA A 93 -6.46 6.93 -7.10
C ALA A 93 -6.82 5.46 -6.80
N ALA A 94 -7.86 5.24 -5.99
CA ALA A 94 -8.27 3.93 -5.52
C ALA A 94 -9.04 3.13 -6.57
N GLY A 95 -9.81 3.79 -7.45
CA GLY A 95 -10.51 3.09 -8.53
C GLY A 95 -11.26 1.84 -8.04
N ARG A 96 -10.89 0.68 -8.58
CA ARG A 96 -11.52 -0.61 -8.23
C ARG A 96 -11.14 -1.15 -6.85
N VAL A 97 -10.10 -0.65 -6.20
CA VAL A 97 -9.73 -1.10 -4.84
C VAL A 97 -10.46 -0.31 -3.74
N LEU A 98 -11.22 0.72 -4.07
CA LEU A 98 -11.89 1.60 -3.07
C LEU A 98 -12.81 0.82 -2.12
N THR A 99 -13.54 -0.18 -2.64
CA THR A 99 -14.44 -1.01 -1.85
C THR A 99 -14.07 -2.48 -1.96
N ALA A 100 -14.37 -3.27 -0.93
CA ALA A 100 -14.14 -4.71 -0.96
C ALA A 100 -14.91 -5.40 -2.10
N GLN A 101 -16.12 -4.90 -2.42
CA GLN A 101 -16.95 -5.45 -3.49
C GLN A 101 -16.34 -5.23 -4.87
N THR A 102 -15.88 -4.01 -5.14
CA THR A 102 -15.23 -3.68 -6.42
C THR A 102 -13.89 -4.41 -6.58
N LEU A 103 -13.18 -4.63 -5.47
CA LEU A 103 -11.95 -5.42 -5.43
C LEU A 103 -12.21 -6.89 -5.79
N GLU A 104 -13.22 -7.52 -5.19
CA GLU A 104 -13.61 -8.90 -5.47
C GLU A 104 -14.01 -9.08 -6.94
N GLN A 105 -14.80 -8.16 -7.48
CA GLN A 105 -15.17 -8.16 -8.89
C GLN A 105 -13.92 -8.05 -9.78
N TRP A 106 -13.03 -7.11 -9.46
CA TRP A 106 -11.80 -6.91 -10.22
C TRP A 106 -10.88 -8.15 -10.18
N ALA A 107 -10.76 -8.82 -9.04
CA ALA A 107 -10.00 -10.06 -8.93
C ALA A 107 -10.55 -11.16 -9.87
N VAL A 108 -11.89 -11.29 -9.94
CA VAL A 108 -12.54 -12.22 -10.88
C VAL A 108 -12.22 -11.86 -12.33
N GLU A 109 -12.32 -10.57 -12.69
CA GLU A 109 -11.96 -10.08 -14.03
C GLU A 109 -10.51 -10.39 -14.41
N CYS A 110 -9.60 -10.33 -13.43
CA CYS A 110 -8.19 -10.66 -13.62
C CYS A 110 -7.87 -12.16 -13.54
N GLY A 111 -8.84 -13.03 -13.24
CA GLY A 111 -8.59 -14.46 -13.01
C GLY A 111 -7.73 -14.73 -11.78
N VAL A 112 -7.76 -13.83 -10.79
CA VAL A 112 -6.99 -13.89 -9.55
C VAL A 112 -7.86 -14.43 -8.43
N SER A 113 -7.36 -15.44 -7.70
CA SER A 113 -8.01 -15.93 -6.48
C SER A 113 -7.46 -15.17 -5.27
N LEU A 114 -8.36 -14.54 -4.52
CA LEU A 114 -8.02 -13.85 -3.28
C LEU A 114 -8.31 -14.72 -2.07
N HIS A 115 -7.43 -14.67 -1.08
CA HIS A 115 -7.77 -15.18 0.24
C HIS A 115 -8.38 -14.07 1.08
N ARG A 116 -9.62 -14.26 1.51
CA ARG A 116 -10.35 -13.34 2.38
C ARG A 116 -10.20 -13.77 3.85
N PHE A 117 -9.95 -12.80 4.71
CA PHE A 117 -9.91 -12.93 6.17
C PHE A 117 -10.89 -11.92 6.77
N GLU A 118 -11.79 -12.39 7.62
CA GLU A 118 -12.62 -11.53 8.46
C GLU A 118 -11.96 -11.42 9.83
N MET A 119 -11.74 -10.19 10.28
CA MET A 119 -11.29 -9.82 11.62
C MET A 119 -12.39 -8.98 12.30
N VAL A 120 -12.26 -8.67 13.59
CA VAL A 120 -13.33 -8.00 14.37
C VAL A 120 -13.85 -6.73 13.70
N GLU A 121 -12.94 -5.85 13.28
CA GLU A 121 -13.27 -4.54 12.71
C GLU A 121 -12.68 -4.35 11.31
N GLU A 122 -12.16 -5.42 10.71
CA GLU A 122 -11.39 -5.35 9.48
C GLU A 122 -11.62 -6.56 8.60
N ARG A 123 -11.66 -6.34 7.30
CA ARG A 123 -11.60 -7.39 6.28
C ARG A 123 -10.32 -7.24 5.49
N VAL A 124 -9.57 -8.33 5.39
CA VAL A 124 -8.28 -8.35 4.69
C VAL A 124 -8.35 -9.31 3.52
N TYR A 125 -7.91 -8.84 2.34
CA TYR A 125 -7.68 -9.67 1.16
C TYR A 125 -6.19 -9.83 0.92
N LEU A 126 -5.75 -11.07 0.78
CA LEU A 126 -4.38 -11.41 0.40
C LEU A 126 -4.33 -11.70 -1.11
N TRP A 127 -3.52 -10.93 -1.82
CA TRP A 127 -3.22 -11.10 -3.23
C TRP A 127 -2.15 -12.18 -3.46
N PRO A 128 -2.06 -12.81 -4.65
CA PRO A 128 -1.04 -13.83 -4.94
C PRO A 128 0.41 -13.36 -4.85
N ASN A 129 0.66 -12.06 -5.00
CA ASN A 129 1.99 -11.45 -4.83
C ASN A 129 2.31 -11.10 -3.37
N ALA A 130 1.46 -11.52 -2.42
CA ALA A 130 1.55 -11.25 -0.99
C ALA A 130 1.21 -9.80 -0.55
N VAL A 131 0.65 -8.97 -1.42
CA VAL A 131 0.01 -7.71 -1.01
C VAL A 131 -1.22 -8.00 -0.17
N THR A 132 -1.44 -7.17 0.83
CA THR A 132 -2.68 -7.20 1.62
C THR A 132 -3.48 -5.91 1.43
N VAL A 133 -4.77 -6.06 1.21
CA VAL A 133 -5.72 -4.94 1.04
C VAL A 133 -6.73 -5.02 2.17
N HIS A 134 -6.84 -3.93 2.93
CA HIS A 134 -7.54 -3.88 4.20
C HIS A 134 -8.73 -2.94 4.11
N TYR A 135 -9.85 -3.37 4.66
CA TYR A 135 -11.10 -2.64 4.62
C TYR A 135 -11.71 -2.57 6.02
N ARG A 136 -12.34 -1.45 6.33
CA ARG A 136 -13.17 -1.31 7.54
C ARG A 136 -14.63 -1.05 7.16
N PRO A 137 -15.58 -1.48 8.00
CA PRO A 137 -16.98 -1.20 7.75
C PRO A 137 -17.26 0.29 7.93
N GLN A 138 -17.80 0.93 6.90
CA GLN A 138 -18.34 2.28 6.97
C GLN A 138 -19.75 2.27 6.38
N HIS A 139 -20.75 2.48 7.24
CA HIS A 139 -22.17 2.39 6.87
C HIS A 139 -22.50 1.01 6.28
N GLU A 140 -22.95 0.93 5.03
CA GLU A 140 -23.33 -0.32 4.35
C GLU A 140 -22.19 -0.92 3.50
N GLN A 141 -20.99 -0.33 3.54
CA GLN A 141 -19.87 -0.70 2.69
C GLN A 141 -18.61 -1.02 3.48
N TRP A 142 -17.72 -1.80 2.86
CA TRP A 142 -16.36 -2.06 3.34
C TRP A 142 -15.42 -1.18 2.53
N LEU A 143 -14.91 -0.11 3.16
CA LEU A 143 -14.09 0.92 2.51
C LEU A 143 -12.61 0.70 2.80
N LEU A 144 -11.79 0.99 1.79
CA LEU A 144 -10.35 0.84 1.85
C LEU A 144 -9.75 1.66 2.99
N THR A 145 -8.90 1.03 3.80
CA THR A 145 -8.16 1.70 4.88
C THR A 145 -6.66 1.51 4.76
N LYS A 146 -6.19 0.42 4.15
CA LYS A 146 -4.76 0.19 3.97
C LYS A 146 -4.47 -0.72 2.80
N ILE A 147 -3.36 -0.46 2.11
CA ILE A 147 -2.69 -1.43 1.23
C ILE A 147 -1.28 -1.61 1.76
N ALA A 148 -0.92 -2.84 2.09
CA ALA A 148 0.42 -3.17 2.55
C ALA A 148 1.15 -3.92 1.43
N GLY A 149 2.30 -3.38 1.00
CA GLY A 149 3.14 -3.98 -0.01
C GLY A 149 3.72 -5.32 0.42
N THR A 150 4.28 -6.06 -0.54
CA THR A 150 4.92 -7.34 -0.30
C THR A 150 6.17 -7.16 0.58
N TYR A 151 6.09 -7.63 1.83
CA TYR A 151 7.24 -7.69 2.74
C TYR A 151 7.83 -9.10 2.90
N ARG A 152 6.94 -10.09 3.01
CA ARG A 152 7.28 -11.50 3.25
C ARG A 152 6.78 -12.36 2.10
N SER A 153 7.15 -13.64 2.12
CA SER A 153 6.57 -14.61 1.20
C SER A 153 5.05 -14.66 1.34
N TYR A 154 4.39 -15.15 0.31
CA TYR A 154 2.95 -15.37 0.33
C TYR A 154 2.56 -16.33 1.46
N GLU A 155 3.33 -17.41 1.63
CA GLU A 155 3.11 -18.44 2.63
C GLU A 155 3.23 -17.89 4.06
N ASP A 156 4.24 -17.08 4.34
CA ASP A 156 4.44 -16.46 5.65
C ASP A 156 3.35 -15.44 5.98
N THR A 157 2.93 -14.68 4.96
CA THR A 157 1.86 -13.68 5.08
C THR A 157 0.52 -14.38 5.34
N LEU A 158 0.21 -15.41 4.57
CA LEU A 158 -0.95 -16.28 4.74
C LEU A 158 -0.97 -16.93 6.13
N ALA A 159 0.15 -17.48 6.59
CA ALA A 159 0.26 -18.08 7.91
C ALA A 159 -0.03 -17.05 9.02
N SER A 160 0.50 -15.84 8.88
CA SER A 160 0.29 -14.75 9.84
C SER A 160 -1.18 -14.32 9.88
N LEU A 161 -1.81 -14.09 8.73
CA LEU A 161 -3.22 -13.69 8.63
C LEU A 161 -4.14 -14.77 9.22
N ARG A 162 -3.85 -16.05 9.00
CA ARG A 162 -4.60 -17.16 9.61
C ARG A 162 -4.51 -17.18 11.14
N LEU A 163 -3.35 -16.83 11.71
CA LEU A 163 -3.19 -16.73 13.16
C LEU A 163 -3.99 -15.56 13.72
N MET A 164 -3.91 -14.39 13.09
CA MET A 164 -4.63 -13.18 13.52
C MET A 164 -6.16 -13.38 13.44
N ALA A 165 -6.66 -13.94 12.35
CA ALA A 165 -8.09 -14.19 12.15
C ALA A 165 -8.69 -15.22 13.13
N ARG A 166 -7.87 -16.10 13.74
CA ARG A 166 -8.33 -17.07 14.77
C ARG A 166 -8.42 -16.47 16.16
N GLY A 167 -7.66 -15.40 16.41
CA GLY A 167 -7.66 -14.67 17.69
C GLY A 167 -8.52 -13.42 17.70
N SER A 168 -9.21 -13.15 16.57
CA SER A 168 -10.17 -12.05 16.38
C SER A 168 -11.56 -12.49 16.79
#